data_AF-A0A5Q0BQ60-F1
#
_entry.id   AF-A0A5Q0BQ60-F1
#
_cell.length_a   1.000
_cell.length_b   1.000
_cell.length_c   1.000
_cell.angle_alpha   90.00
_cell.angle_beta   90.00
_cell.angle_gamma   90.00
#
_symmetry.space_group_name_H-M   'P 1'
#
loop_
_entity.id
_entity.type
_entity.pdbx_description
1 polymer ?
#
loop_
_entity_poly.entity_id
_entity_poly.type
_entity_poly.pdbx_seq_one_letter_code
_entity_poly.pdbx_strand_id
1 'polypeptide(L)' 'MTYSVEIPNGNTTYSVFWSVDKNSDQHSEEAGVNVEINKSYAATVKCAAGKKIVQNIEGIDLKSTE' A
#
# COMPACT_ATOMS: atom_id res chain seq x y z
N MET A 1 -0.44 11.47 6.60
CA MET A 1 -0.05 10.28 7.40
C MET A 1 0.06 9.13 6.43
N THR A 2 1.13 8.35 6.51
CA THR A 2 1.42 7.31 5.53
C THR A 2 1.81 6.03 6.26
N TYR A 3 1.20 4.94 5.86
CA TYR A 3 1.49 3.59 6.34
C TYR A 3 1.82 2.73 5.13
N SER A 4 2.86 1.91 5.24
CA SER A 4 3.26 0.99 4.19
C SER A 4 3.76 -0.31 4.81
N VAL A 5 3.41 -1.42 4.18
CA VAL A 5 3.79 -2.76 4.61
C VAL A 5 4.32 -3.52 3.41
N GLU A 6 5.50 -4.12 3.56
CA GLU A 6 6.16 -4.90 2.51
C GLU A 6 5.92 -6.39 2.74
N ILE A 7 5.41 -7.06 1.71
CA ILE A 7 5.10 -8.49 1.72
C ILE A 7 5.98 -9.14 0.64
N PRO A 8 7.12 -9.74 1.03
CA PRO A 8 7.96 -10.48 0.10
C PRO A 8 7.27 -11.79 -0.32
N ASN A 9 7.36 -12.12 -1.61
CA ASN A 9 6.83 -13.35 -2.18
C ASN A 9 7.75 -13.83 -3.33
N GLY A 10 8.73 -14.66 -2.99
CA GLY A 10 9.75 -15.10 -3.93
C GLY A 10 10.59 -13.93 -4.44
N ASN A 11 10.57 -13.69 -5.76
CA ASN A 11 11.26 -12.56 -6.39
C ASN A 11 10.40 -11.30 -6.51
N THR A 12 9.19 -11.31 -5.96
CA THR A 12 8.24 -10.21 -6.05
C THR A 12 7.99 -9.61 -4.67
N THR A 13 8.06 -8.29 -4.55
CA THR A 13 7.71 -7.55 -3.33
C THR A 13 6.40 -6.80 -3.57
N TYR A 14 5.43 -6.99 -2.68
CA TYR A 14 4.18 -6.24 -2.68
C TYR A 14 4.22 -5.21 -1.55
N SER A 15 4.27 -3.93 -1.89
CA SER A 15 4.22 -2.84 -0.90
C SER A 15 2.81 -2.28 -0.85
N VAL A 16 2.03 -2.71 0.15
CA VAL A 16 0.67 -2.23 0.40
C VAL A 16 0.78 -0.89 1.11
N PHE A 17 0.18 0.16 0.55
CA PHE A 17 0.27 1.51 1.10
C PHE A 17 -1.11 2.13 1.34
N TRP A 18 -1.16 3.01 2.34
CA TRP A 18 -2.25 3.92 2.61
C TRP A 18 -1.68 5.28 3.01
N SER A 19 -2.19 6.35 2.42
CA SER A 19 -1.81 7.72 2.74
C SER A 19 -3.02 8.64 2.77
N VAL A 20 -3.00 9.57 3.72
CA VAL A 20 -3.93 10.71 3.76
C VAL A 20 -3.13 12.01 3.73
N ASP A 21 -3.46 12.85 2.76
CA ASP A 21 -2.97 14.23 2.70
C ASP A 21 -3.89 15.14 3.54
N LYS A 22 -3.30 15.86 4.51
CA LYS A 22 -4.06 16.71 5.46
C LYS A 22 -4.20 18.15 4.98
N ASN A 23 -3.51 18.55 3.92
CA ASN A 23 -3.43 19.93 3.45
C ASN A 23 -4.27 20.18 2.20
N SER A 24 -4.77 19.12 1.58
CA SER A 24 -5.73 19.21 0.48
C SER A 24 -7.14 19.30 1.07
N ASP A 25 -7.83 20.42 0.88
CA ASP A 25 -9.29 20.56 1.16
C ASP A 25 -10.12 19.42 0.56
N GLN A 26 -9.56 18.77 -0.46
CA GLN A 26 -9.99 17.52 -1.03
C GLN A 26 -9.19 16.37 -0.40
N HIS A 27 -9.62 15.92 0.79
CA HIS A 27 -9.07 14.77 1.53
C HIS A 27 -9.06 13.50 0.64
N SER A 28 -8.08 13.39 -0.24
CA SER A 28 -7.96 12.27 -1.17
C SER A 28 -7.16 11.20 -0.44
N GLU A 29 -7.87 10.40 0.37
CA GLU A 29 -7.35 9.14 0.85
C GLU A 29 -6.85 8.32 -0.34
N GLU A 30 -5.57 7.98 -0.34
CA GLU A 30 -4.94 7.18 -1.38
C GLU A 30 -4.51 5.85 -0.77
N ALA A 31 -4.83 4.76 -1.47
CA ALA A 31 -4.37 3.44 -1.09
C ALA A 31 -4.17 2.56 -2.31
N GLY A 32 -3.29 1.58 -2.17
CA GLY A 32 -2.98 0.66 -3.24
C GLY A 32 -1.85 -0.30 -2.89
N VAL A 33 -1.35 -0.97 -3.92
CA VAL A 33 -0.24 -1.92 -3.83
C VAL A 33 0.77 -1.57 -4.92
N ASN A 34 2.00 -1.29 -4.51
CA ASN A 34 3.13 -1.24 -5.43
C ASN A 34 3.68 -2.66 -5.60
N VAL A 35 3.95 -3.03 -6.84
CA VAL A 35 4.47 -4.36 -7.19
C VAL A 35 5.86 -4.18 -7.76
N GLU A 36 6.83 -4.82 -7.13
CA GLU A 36 8.21 -4.87 -7.57
C GLU A 36 8.58 -6.31 -7.90
N ILE A 37 9.14 -6.57 -9.09
CA ILE A 37 9.60 -7.90 -9.52
C ILE A 37 11.10 -7.81 -9.77
N ASN A 38 11.89 -8.66 -9.13
CA ASN A 38 13.35 -8.65 -9.22
C ASN A 38 13.95 -7.25 -8.94
N LYS A 39 13.48 -6.55 -7.90
CA LYS A 39 13.92 -5.19 -7.56
C LYS A 39 13.61 -4.12 -8.63
N SER A 40 12.72 -4.43 -9.55
CA SER A 40 12.27 -3.53 -10.62
C SER A 40 10.78 -3.25 -10.47
N TYR A 41 10.40 -1.98 -10.44
CA TYR A 41 9.00 -1.56 -10.37
C TYR A 41 8.23 -2.11 -11.58
N ALA A 42 7.15 -2.84 -11.30
CA ALA A 42 6.31 -3.45 -12.33
C ALA A 42 4.99 -2.69 -12.51
N ALA A 43 4.32 -2.34 -11.42
CA ALA A 43 3.02 -1.64 -11.47
C ALA A 43 2.62 -1.05 -10.11
N THR A 44 1.61 -0.18 -10.15
CA THR A 44 0.83 0.22 -8.97
C THR A 44 -0.64 -0.13 -9.22
N VAL A 45 -1.20 -0.94 -8.33
CA VAL A 45 -2.64 -1.23 -8.28
C VAL A 45 -3.28 -0.25 -7.31
N LYS A 46 -4.09 0.68 -7.80
CA LYS A 46 -4.80 1.66 -6.96
C LYS A 46 -6.14 1.12 -6.49
N CYS A 47 -6.55 1.44 -5.27
CA CYS A 47 -7.93 1.24 -4.83
C CYS A 47 -8.89 2.06 -5.71
N ALA A 48 -10.11 1.56 -5.87
CA ALA A 48 -11.12 2.21 -6.71
C ALA A 48 -11.45 3.63 -6.20
N ALA A 49 -11.27 4.63 -7.06
CA ALA A 49 -11.56 6.01 -6.72
C ALA A 49 -13.03 6.20 -6.31
N GLY A 50 -13.26 7.02 -5.28
CA GLY A 50 -14.60 7.31 -4.76
C GLY A 50 -15.26 6.15 -4.00
N LYS A 51 -14.53 5.06 -3.73
CA LYS A 51 -14.95 4.03 -2.76
C LYS A 51 -14.33 4.33 -1.40
N LYS A 52 -15.08 4.03 -0.34
CA LYS A 52 -14.58 4.13 1.04
C LYS A 52 -13.37 3.20 1.20
N ILE A 53 -12.23 3.74 1.59
CA ILE A 53 -11.05 2.93 1.91
C ILE A 53 -11.16 2.47 3.37
N VAL A 54 -11.01 1.17 3.60
CA VAL A 54 -10.91 0.60 4.95
C VAL A 54 -9.45 0.32 5.22
N GLN A 55 -8.85 1.13 6.09
CA GLN A 55 -7.47 0.95 6.53
C GLN A 55 -7.45 -0.01 7.71
N ASN A 56 -6.72 -1.11 7.58
CA ASN A 56 -6.42 -2.08 8.65
C ASN A 56 -4.94 -2.51 8.60
N ILE A 57 -4.07 -1.66 8.03
CA ILE A 57 -2.65 -2.00 7.89
C ILE A 57 -1.82 -1.62 9.11
N GLU A 58 -2.39 -0.81 10.02
CA GLU A 58 -1.79 -0.57 11.33
C GLU A 58 -1.97 -1.81 12.22
N GLY A 59 -0.89 -2.26 12.86
CA GLY A 59 -0.93 -3.39 13.80
C GLY A 59 -1.18 -4.76 13.14
N ILE A 60 -1.00 -4.87 11.81
CA ILE A 60 -1.15 -6.14 11.11
C ILE A 60 -0.10 -7.15 11.56
N ASP A 61 -0.54 -8.34 11.94
CA ASP A 61 0.34 -9.47 12.27
C ASP A 61 0.75 -10.16 10.96
N LEU A 62 1.99 -9.93 10.54
CA LEU A 62 2.58 -10.60 9.39
C LEU A 62 3.60 -11.62 9.85
N LYS A 63 3.61 -12.76 9.16
CA LYS A 63 4.70 -13.72 9.29
C LYS A 63 6.00 -13.02 8.91
N SER A 64 7.04 -13.23 9.71
CA SER A 64 8.39 -12.80 9.36
C SER A 64 8.80 -13.47 8.05
N THR A 65 9.53 -12.75 7.20
CA THR A 65 10.17 -13.38 6.04
C THR A 65 11.26 -14.31 6.55
N GLU A 66 11.29 -15.54 6.02
CA GLU A 66 12.33 -16.53 6.30
C GLU A 66 13.70 -16.10 5.75
#